data_AF-A0A068TTA8-F1
#
_entry.id   AF-A0A068TTA8-F1
#
_cell.length_a   1.000
_cell.length_b   1.000
_cell.length_c   1.000
_cell.angle_alpha   90.00
_cell.angle_beta   90.00
_cell.angle_gamma   90.00
#
_symmetry.space_group_name_H-M   'P 1'
#
loop_
_entity.id
_entity.type
_entity.pdbx_description
1 polymer ?
#
loop_
_entity_poly.entity_id
_entity_poly.type
_entity_poly.pdbx_seq_one_letter_code
_entity_poly.pdbx_strand_id
1 'polypeptide(L)'
;MSPEYAMDGVYSEKSDVFSFGVMILEIMSGKKNTSFYDSDRHLNLIGHVWDLWTEGRISEITDSCLDETISTREALKYVHVGLLCVQEKAADRPTMSDVVSMLLKESNGSCLS
;
A
#
# COMPACT_ATOMS: atom_id res chain seq x y z
N MET A 1 -11.52 6.49 -0.51
CA MET A 1 -11.57 7.39 -1.68
C MET A 1 -10.34 8.27 -1.65
N SER A 2 -9.86 8.72 -2.81
CA SER A 2 -8.75 9.70 -2.82
C SER A 2 -9.21 11.03 -2.18
N PRO A 3 -8.30 11.78 -1.53
CA PRO A 3 -8.66 13.00 -0.83
C PRO A 3 -9.33 14.03 -1.74
N GLU A 4 -8.77 14.30 -2.91
CA GLU A 4 -9.28 15.29 -3.87
C GLU A 4 -10.64 14.91 -4.44
N TYR A 5 -10.92 13.61 -4.59
CA TYR A 5 -12.24 13.17 -5.03
C TYR A 5 -13.27 13.27 -3.90
N ALA A 6 -12.89 12.90 -2.68
CA ALA A 6 -13.79 12.93 -1.52
C ALA A 6 -14.12 14.35 -1.04
N MET A 7 -13.15 15.27 -1.10
CA MET A 7 -13.29 16.65 -0.62
C MET A 7 -13.83 17.59 -1.70
N ASP A 8 -13.27 17.51 -2.90
CA ASP A 8 -13.54 18.50 -3.96
C ASP A 8 -14.34 17.93 -5.14
N GLY A 9 -14.66 16.63 -5.12
CA GLY A 9 -15.35 15.96 -6.23
C GLY A 9 -14.48 15.79 -7.47
N VAL A 10 -13.16 15.98 -7.36
CA VAL A 10 -12.22 15.88 -8.49
C VAL A 10 -11.83 14.42 -8.73
N TYR A 11 -12.42 13.82 -9.76
CA TYR A 11 -12.07 12.47 -10.21
C TYR A 11 -11.03 12.49 -11.33
N SER A 12 -10.10 11.53 -11.31
CA SER A 12 -9.08 11.35 -12.33
C SER A 12 -8.54 9.92 -12.32
N GLU A 13 -7.70 9.56 -13.30
CA GLU A 13 -6.94 8.30 -13.27
C GLU A 13 -6.12 8.15 -11.97
N LYS A 14 -5.66 9.26 -11.37
CA LYS A 14 -4.92 9.24 -10.09
C LYS A 14 -5.81 8.89 -8.91
N SER A 15 -7.12 9.11 -9.00
CA SER A 15 -8.10 8.68 -8.01
C SER A 15 -8.29 7.15 -8.05
N ASP A 16 -8.20 6.55 -9.24
CA ASP A 16 -8.18 5.10 -9.41
C ASP A 16 -6.88 4.49 -8.87
N VAL A 17 -5.72 5.11 -9.15
CA VAL A 17 -4.41 4.68 -8.59
C VAL A 17 -4.46 4.67 -7.07
N PHE A 18 -5.01 5.71 -6.43
CA PHE A 18 -5.17 5.75 -4.98
C PHE A 18 -6.04 4.60 -4.48
N SER A 19 -7.18 4.36 -5.13
CA SER A 19 -8.11 3.30 -4.73
C SER A 19 -7.49 1.92 -4.89
N PHE A 20 -6.69 1.70 -5.93
CA PHE A 20 -5.89 0.51 -6.12
C PHE A 20 -4.83 0.34 -5.02
N GLY A 21 -4.16 1.43 -4.63
CA GLY A 21 -3.21 1.43 -3.51
C GLY A 21 -3.86 0.99 -2.20
N VAL A 22 -5.04 1.54 -1.87
CA VAL A 22 -5.83 1.11 -0.71
C VAL A 22 -6.13 -0.39 -0.76
N MET A 23 -6.59 -0.89 -1.91
CA MET A 23 -6.90 -2.31 -2.09
C MET A 23 -5.66 -3.21 -1.87
N ILE A 24 -4.49 -2.83 -2.37
CA ILE A 24 -3.24 -3.56 -2.09
C ILE A 24 -2.98 -3.61 -0.58
N LEU A 25 -3.09 -2.46 0.11
CA LEU A 25 -2.81 -2.42 1.55
C LEU A 25 -3.83 -3.24 2.35
N GLU A 26 -5.10 -3.24 1.96
CA GLU A 26 -6.15 -4.09 2.57
C GLU A 26 -5.85 -5.58 2.40
N ILE A 27 -5.43 -6.00 1.20
CA ILE A 27 -5.05 -7.39 0.92
C ILE A 27 -3.84 -7.77 1.76
N MET A 28 -2.81 -6.93 1.74
CA MET A 28 -1.56 -7.20 2.45
C MET A 28 -1.80 -7.29 3.96
N SER A 29 -2.68 -6.47 4.52
CA SER A 29 -2.95 -6.52 5.96
C SER A 29 -4.05 -7.48 6.39
N GLY A 30 -4.87 -7.98 5.46
CA GLY A 30 -6.07 -8.74 5.80
C GLY A 30 -7.12 -7.91 6.54
N LYS A 31 -7.02 -6.57 6.51
CA LYS A 31 -7.88 -5.65 7.26
C LYS A 31 -8.63 -4.75 6.29
N LYS A 32 -9.94 -4.64 6.46
CA LYS A 32 -10.77 -3.73 5.65
C LYS A 32 -10.60 -2.29 6.15
N ASN A 33 -10.39 -1.36 5.23
CA ASN A 33 -10.25 0.06 5.51
C ASN A 33 -11.50 0.66 6.19
N THR A 34 -12.69 0.14 5.90
CA THR A 34 -13.96 0.61 6.49
C THR A 34 -14.20 0.15 7.93
N SER A 35 -13.48 -0.87 8.41
CA SER A 35 -13.61 -1.40 9.77
C SER A 35 -12.32 -1.26 10.57
N PHE A 36 -11.24 -0.77 9.97
CA PHE A 36 -9.98 -0.56 10.64
C PHE A 36 -9.97 0.82 11.30
N TYR A 37 -10.23 0.80 12.60
CA TYR A 37 -9.92 1.90 13.50
C TYR A 37 -8.94 1.36 14.51
N ASP A 38 -7.69 1.79 14.40
CA ASP A 38 -6.76 1.61 15.51
C ASP A 38 -7.27 2.53 16.64
N SER A 39 -8.05 1.96 17.56
CA SER A 39 -8.69 2.70 18.65
C SER A 39 -7.70 3.42 19.55
N ASP A 40 -6.45 2.95 19.58
CA ASP A 40 -5.41 3.52 20.42
C ASP A 40 -4.70 4.70 19.72
N ARG A 41 -4.65 4.73 18.38
CA ARG A 41 -3.94 5.76 17.60
C ARG A 41 -4.85 6.66 16.75
N HIS A 42 -6.16 6.37 16.66
CA HIS A 42 -7.14 7.05 15.82
C HIS A 42 -6.77 7.11 14.32
N LEU A 43 -5.98 6.15 13.84
CA LEU A 43 -5.52 6.11 12.45
C LEU A 43 -6.44 5.25 11.57
N ASN A 44 -6.64 5.70 10.33
CA ASN A 44 -7.18 4.82 9.28
C ASN A 44 -6.10 3.79 8.86
N LEU A 45 -6.49 2.81 8.03
CA LEU A 45 -5.59 1.74 7.60
C LEU A 45 -4.27 2.27 7.02
N ILE A 46 -4.34 3.32 6.18
CA ILE A 46 -3.16 3.89 5.52
C ILE A 46 -2.18 4.44 6.56
N GLY A 47 -2.67 5.19 7.54
CA GLY A 47 -1.84 5.76 8.61
C GLY A 47 -1.16 4.67 9.45
N HIS A 48 -1.90 3.62 9.82
CA HIS A 48 -1.34 2.51 10.60
C HIS A 48 -0.26 1.74 9.81
N VAL A 49 -0.50 1.45 8.53
CA VAL A 49 0.50 0.79 7.66
C VAL A 49 1.73 1.68 7.46
N TRP A 50 1.54 2.99 7.28
CA TRP A 50 2.64 3.94 7.15
C TRP A 50 3.54 3.96 8.39
N ASP A 51 2.96 4.02 9.58
CA ASP A 51 3.71 4.01 10.83
C ASP A 51 4.54 2.73 10.96
N LEU A 52 3.91 1.56 10.81
CA LEU A 52 4.62 0.28 10.85
C LEU A 52 5.72 0.18 9.78
N TRP A 53 5.49 0.71 8.58
CA TRP A 53 6.49 0.76 7.52
C TRP A 53 7.70 1.60 7.93
N THR A 54 7.47 2.81 8.46
CA THR A 54 8.55 3.69 8.93
C THR A 54 9.30 3.14 10.14
N GLU A 55 8.63 2.35 10.98
CA GLU A 55 9.22 1.63 12.12
C GLU A 55 9.92 0.32 11.70
N GLY A 56 9.83 -0.09 10.43
CA GLY A 56 10.44 -1.33 9.91
C GLY A 56 9.72 -2.62 10.34
N ARG A 57 8.49 -2.52 10.83
CA ARG A 57 7.69 -3.61 11.43
C ARG A 57 6.79 -4.30 10.40
N ILE A 58 7.38 -4.76 9.31
CA ILE A 58 6.66 -5.30 8.14
C ILE A 58 5.88 -6.58 8.46
N SER A 59 6.39 -7.41 9.37
CA SER A 59 5.70 -8.61 9.83
C SER A 59 4.34 -8.30 10.47
N GLU A 60 4.15 -7.09 10.99
CA GLU A 60 2.89 -6.67 11.60
C GLU A 60 1.94 -6.01 10.59
N ILE A 61 2.44 -5.70 9.39
CA ILE A 61 1.65 -5.23 8.26
C ILE A 61 1.03 -6.41 7.52
N THR A 62 1.69 -7.57 7.47
CA THR A 62 1.30 -8.69 6.60
C THR A 62 0.28 -9.60 7.29
N ASP A 63 -0.78 -10.00 6.58
CA ASP A 63 -1.75 -10.99 7.05
C ASP A 63 -1.05 -12.34 7.24
N SER A 64 -1.21 -12.93 8.42
CA SER A 64 -0.72 -14.28 8.76
C SER A 64 -1.13 -15.36 7.75
N CYS A 65 -2.25 -15.20 7.03
CA CYS A 65 -2.67 -16.13 5.98
C CYS A 65 -1.74 -16.11 4.76
N LEU A 66 -0.95 -15.04 4.59
CA LEU A 66 -0.03 -14.87 3.47
C LEU A 66 1.38 -15.40 3.77
N ASP A 67 1.72 -15.66 5.04
CA ASP A 67 3.08 -16.03 5.48
C ASP A 67 3.66 -17.25 4.75
N GLU A 68 2.82 -18.20 4.33
CA GLU A 68 3.25 -19.40 3.59
C GLU A 68 3.27 -19.23 2.06
N THR A 69 2.70 -18.13 1.55
CA THR A 69 2.43 -17.93 0.12
C THR A 69 3.29 -16.85 -0.54
N ILE A 70 3.76 -15.87 0.21
CA ILE A 70 4.58 -14.76 -0.30
C ILE A 70 5.88 -14.64 0.48
N SER A 71 6.97 -14.32 -0.21
CA SER A 71 8.22 -14.01 0.48
C SER A 71 8.15 -12.64 1.16
N THR A 72 8.92 -12.43 2.24
CA THR A 72 9.04 -11.11 2.90
C THR A 72 9.45 -10.01 1.91
N ARG A 73 10.27 -10.34 0.92
CA ARG A 73 10.69 -9.41 -0.14
C ARG A 73 9.55 -8.99 -1.06
N GLU A 74 8.65 -9.93 -1.40
CA GLU A 74 7.45 -9.61 -2.17
C GLU A 74 6.45 -8.82 -1.34
N ALA A 75 6.24 -9.19 -0.08
CA ALA A 75 5.40 -8.42 0.84
C ALA A 75 5.88 -6.97 0.97
N LEU A 76 7.18 -6.76 1.18
CA LEU A 76 7.83 -5.44 1.18
C LEU A 76 7.54 -4.67 -0.11
N LYS A 77 7.66 -5.34 -1.26
CA LYS A 77 7.41 -4.73 -2.57
C LYS A 77 5.94 -4.29 -2.71
N TYR A 78 4.99 -5.16 -2.37
CA TYR A 78 3.56 -4.84 -2.46
C TYR A 78 3.18 -3.69 -1.53
N VAL A 79 3.64 -3.72 -0.28
CA VAL A 79 3.37 -2.63 0.67
C VAL A 79 3.99 -1.32 0.18
N HIS A 80 5.24 -1.34 -0.30
CA HIS A 80 5.89 -0.15 -0.83
C HIS A 80 5.12 0.46 -2.02
N VAL A 81 4.73 -0.36 -3.00
CA VAL A 81 3.93 0.10 -4.15
C VAL A 81 2.57 0.63 -3.69
N GLY A 82 1.91 -0.05 -2.75
CA GLY A 82 0.66 0.42 -2.15
C GLY A 82 0.80 1.80 -1.51
N LEU A 83 1.88 2.04 -0.74
CA LEU A 83 2.19 3.32 -0.12
C LEU A 83 2.50 4.44 -1.14
N LEU A 84 3.15 4.13 -2.26
CA LEU A 84 3.34 5.08 -3.36
C LEU A 84 2.01 5.45 -4.05
N CYS A 85 1.09 4.49 -4.17
CA CYS A 85 -0.22 4.72 -4.79
C CYS A 85 -1.13 5.62 -3.93
N VAL A 86 -1.00 5.59 -2.60
CA VAL A 86 -1.87 6.35 -1.67
C VAL A 86 -1.30 7.69 -1.22
N GLN A 87 -0.31 8.24 -1.94
CA GLN A 87 0.22 9.58 -1.64
C GLN A 87 -0.89 10.63 -1.66
N GLU A 88 -0.81 11.58 -0.72
CA GLU A 88 -1.81 12.64 -0.54
C GLU A 88 -1.96 13.47 -1.82
N LYS A 89 -0.83 13.91 -2.39
CA LYS A 89 -0.80 14.62 -3.67
C LYS A 89 -0.95 13.66 -4.84
N ALA A 90 -1.95 13.88 -5.67
CA ALA A 90 -2.20 13.09 -6.88
C ALA A 90 -1.01 13.05 -7.85
N ALA A 91 -0.20 14.11 -7.89
CA ALA A 91 0.99 14.20 -8.75
C ALA A 91 2.13 13.25 -8.33
N ASP A 92 2.21 12.91 -7.04
CA ASP A 92 3.27 12.06 -6.49
C ASP A 92 2.94 10.56 -6.64
N ARG A 93 1.68 10.24 -6.94
CA ARG A 93 1.25 8.86 -7.21
C ARG A 93 1.84 8.40 -8.54
N PRO A 94 2.24 7.12 -8.69
CA PRO A 94 2.66 6.56 -9.98
C PRO A 94 1.54 6.55 -11.03
N THR A 95 1.86 6.23 -12.29
CA THR A 95 0.84 5.80 -13.25
C THR A 95 0.55 4.31 -13.08
N MET A 96 -0.61 3.82 -13.56
CA MET A 96 -0.90 2.38 -13.51
C MET A 96 0.14 1.54 -14.29
N SER A 97 0.71 2.07 -15.36
CA SER A 97 1.80 1.41 -16.09
C SER A 97 3.07 1.28 -15.23
N ASP A 98 3.41 2.31 -14.45
CA ASP A 98 4.53 2.25 -13.51
C ASP A 98 4.24 1.22 -12.41
N VAL A 99 3.02 1.21 -11.87
CA VAL A 99 2.58 0.24 -10.85
C VAL A 99 2.76 -1.19 -11.37
N VAL A 100 2.23 -1.51 -12.56
CA VAL A 100 2.39 -2.84 -13.17
C VAL A 100 3.87 -3.17 -13.35
N SER A 101 4.67 -2.21 -13.81
CA SER A 101 6.12 -2.41 -14.00
C SER A 101 6.83 -2.70 -12.68
N MET A 102 6.51 -1.98 -11.61
CA MET A 102 7.08 -2.19 -10.27
C MET A 102 6.69 -3.56 -9.69
N LEU A 103 5.44 -3.98 -9.90
CA LEU A 103 4.94 -5.26 -9.41
C LEU A 103 5.55 -6.46 -10.17
N LEU A 104 5.64 -6.36 -11.49
CA LEU A 104 6.15 -7.42 -12.36
C LEU A 104 7.68 -7.50 -12.41
N LYS A 105 8.40 -6.44 -12.01
CA LYS A 105 9.87 -6.47 -11.99
C LYS A 105 10.31 -7.55 -11.01
N GLU A 106 10.95 -8.59 -11.54
CA GLU A 106 11.61 -9.58 -10.70
C GLU A 106 12.63 -8.86 -9.84
N SER A 107 12.58 -9.13 -8.55
CA SER A 107 13.59 -8.71 -7.61
C SER A 107 14.88 -9.49 -7.90
N ASN A 108 15.60 -9.08 -8.94
CA ASN A 108 16.97 -9.47 -9.24
C ASN A 108 17.90 -8.83 -8.21
N GLY A 109 17.79 -9.32 -6.98
CA GLY A 109 18.83 -9.25 -5.97
C GLY A 109 19.50 -10.61 -5.90
N SER A 110 20.25 -10.98 -6.93
CA SER A 110 21.37 -11.89 -6.71
C SER A 110 22.29 -11.17 -5.73
N CYS A 111 22.39 -11.72 -4.52
CA CYS A 111 23.50 -11.48 -3.61
C CYS A 111 24.78 -11.72 -4.43
N LEU A 112 25.45 -10.66 -4.87
CA LEU A 112 26.82 -10.74 -5.33
C LEU A 112 27.68 -10.47 -4.10
N SER A 113 28.23 -11.57 -3.59
CA SER A 113 29.47 -11.74 -2.82
C SER A 113 29.85 -10.64 -1.83
#